data_AF-A0A382YTT3-F1
#
_entry.id   AF-A0A382YTT3-F1
#
_cell.length_a   1.000
_cell.length_b   1.000
_cell.length_c   1.000
_cell.angle_alpha   90.00
_cell.angle_beta   90.00
_cell.angle_gamma   90.00
#
_symmetry.space_group_name_H-M   'P 1'
#
loop_
_entity.id
_entity.type
_entity.pdbx_description
1 polymer ?
#
loop_
_entity_poly.entity_id
_entity_poly.type
_entity_poly.pdbx_seq_one_letter_code
_entity_poly.pdbx_strand_id
1 'polypeptide(L)'
;KTEVVVKAFLKVFAYFCIGTTPIQIGVVLWGLWIVTSSDYGIISLSQIEFIRHFFIIFLPIVDWLYSWLWNPFLDFIFSLPLIIAQTFKAIVSTWLGFWILRKINRTSADNQTQ
;
A
#
# COMPACT_ATOMS: atom_id res chain seq x y z
N LYS A 1 4.89 -17.15 26.32
CA LYS A 1 4.10 -15.89 26.37
C LYS A 1 4.39 -14.97 25.18
N THR A 2 5.67 -14.71 24.87
CA THR A 2 6.12 -13.87 23.76
C THR A 2 5.63 -14.35 22.38
N GLU A 3 5.64 -15.65 22.13
CA GLU A 3 5.14 -16.22 20.86
C GLU A 3 3.66 -15.97 20.61
N VAL A 4 2.84 -15.93 21.67
CA VAL A 4 1.40 -15.70 21.58
C VAL A 4 1.12 -14.23 21.21
N VAL A 5 1.90 -13.31 21.75
CA VAL A 5 1.81 -11.87 21.45
C VAL A 5 2.25 -11.58 20.01
N VAL A 6 3.35 -12.20 19.55
CA VAL A 6 3.84 -12.05 18.16
C VAL A 6 2.82 -12.59 17.16
N LYS A 7 2.22 -13.75 17.42
CA LYS A 7 1.15 -14.32 16.56
C LYS A 7 -0.09 -13.43 16.52
N ALA A 8 -0.51 -12.85 17.66
CA ALA A 8 -1.63 -11.93 17.71
C ALA A 8 -1.35 -10.63 16.92
N PHE A 9 -0.16 -10.06 17.06
CA PHE A 9 0.27 -8.88 16.31
C PHE A 9 0.28 -9.12 14.80
N LEU A 10 0.85 -10.25 14.36
CA LEU A 10 0.86 -10.64 12.94
C LEU A 10 -0.56 -10.82 12.37
N LYS A 11 -1.50 -11.34 13.18
CA LYS A 11 -2.89 -11.51 12.78
C LYS A 11 -3.61 -10.16 12.62
N VAL A 12 -3.39 -9.22 13.54
CA VAL A 12 -3.92 -7.85 13.43
C VAL A 12 -3.34 -7.14 12.21
N PHE A 13 -2.03 -7.26 11.98
CA PHE A 13 -1.37 -6.70 10.79
C PHE A 13 -1.94 -7.27 9.49
N ALA A 14 -2.18 -8.58 9.44
CA ALA A 14 -2.79 -9.23 8.27
C ALA A 14 -4.22 -8.72 8.00
N TYR A 15 -5.06 -8.59 9.04
CA TYR A 15 -6.41 -8.03 8.89
C TYR A 15 -6.38 -6.56 8.47
N PHE A 16 -5.41 -5.78 8.96
CA PHE A 16 -5.22 -4.39 8.54
C PHE A 16 -4.81 -4.30 7.06
N CYS A 17 -3.90 -5.17 6.59
CA CYS A 17 -3.56 -5.29 5.16
C CYS A 17 -4.79 -5.57 4.30
N ILE A 18 -5.63 -6.53 4.71
CA ILE A 18 -6.86 -6.89 3.99
C ILE A 18 -7.86 -5.73 4.03
N GLY A 19 -8.07 -5.10 5.18
CA GLY A 19 -9.00 -3.99 5.35
C GLY A 19 -8.62 -2.71 4.59
N THR A 20 -7.32 -2.51 4.33
CA THR A 20 -6.84 -1.38 3.52
C THR A 20 -6.90 -1.65 2.01
N THR A 21 -7.14 -2.91 1.60
CA THR A 21 -7.18 -3.31 0.19
C THR A 21 -8.35 -2.68 -0.60
N PRO A 22 -9.59 -2.59 -0.06
CA PRO A 22 -10.70 -1.90 -0.74
C PRO A 22 -10.41 -0.42 -1.00
N ILE A 23 -9.73 0.24 -0.06
CA ILE A 23 -9.34 1.65 -0.21
C ILE A 23 -8.31 1.79 -1.32
N GLN A 24 -7.33 0.89 -1.40
CA GLN A 24 -6.35 0.85 -2.49
C GLN A 24 -7.02 0.64 -3.85
N ILE A 25 -7.99 -0.28 -3.94
CA ILE A 25 -8.78 -0.49 -5.16
C ILE A 25 -9.60 0.75 -5.51
N GLY A 26 -10.21 1.43 -4.53
CA GLY A 26 -10.92 2.68 -4.74
C GLY A 26 -10.04 3.78 -5.32
N VAL A 27 -8.82 3.93 -4.82
CA VAL A 27 -7.83 4.88 -5.35
C VAL A 27 -7.40 4.51 -6.78
N VAL A 28 -7.22 3.22 -7.09
CA VAL A 28 -6.88 2.76 -8.45
C VAL A 28 -8.03 3.02 -9.43
N LEU A 29 -9.27 2.70 -9.05
CA LEU A 29 -10.45 2.95 -9.88
C LEU A 29 -10.67 4.45 -10.11
N TRP A 30 -10.42 5.27 -9.08
CA TRP A 30 -10.48 6.72 -9.21
C TRP A 30 -9.37 7.26 -10.11
N GLY A 31 -8.14 6.77 -9.97
CA GLY A 31 -7.04 7.07 -10.89
C GLY A 31 -7.38 6.71 -12.34
N LEU A 32 -8.01 5.55 -12.56
CA LEU A 32 -8.47 5.12 -13.88
C LEU A 32 -9.58 6.04 -14.42
N TRP A 33 -10.54 6.43 -13.58
CA TRP A 33 -11.59 7.39 -13.95
C TRP A 33 -11.02 8.74 -14.40
N ILE A 34 -9.99 9.24 -13.71
CA ILE A 34 -9.30 10.49 -14.07
C ILE A 34 -8.62 10.35 -15.43
N VAL A 35 -7.94 9.22 -15.67
CA VAL A 35 -7.31 8.92 -16.96
C VAL A 35 -8.32 8.84 -18.09
N THR A 36 -9.52 8.29 -17.86
CA THR A 36 -10.56 8.21 -18.90
C THR A 36 -11.33 9.51 -19.11
N SER A 37 -11.32 10.42 -18.13
CA SER A 37 -12.07 11.69 -18.17
C SER A 37 -11.20 12.91 -18.48
N SER A 38 -9.88 12.73 -18.62
CA SER A 38 -8.90 13.79 -18.84
C SER A 38 -7.89 13.36 -19.92
N ASP A 39 -7.03 14.26 -20.37
CA ASP A 39 -5.94 13.94 -21.31
C ASP A 39 -4.76 13.18 -20.66
N TYR A 40 -4.83 12.91 -19.36
CA TYR A 40 -3.80 12.14 -18.63
C TYR A 40 -3.86 10.66 -19.00
N GLY A 41 -2.74 10.08 -19.41
CA GLY A 41 -2.59 8.61 -19.57
C GLY A 41 -2.28 7.86 -18.26
N ILE A 42 -2.42 6.52 -18.28
CA ILE A 42 -2.13 5.60 -17.15
C ILE A 42 -0.71 5.80 -16.57
N ILE A 43 0.25 6.11 -17.44
CA ILE A 43 1.66 6.32 -17.08
C ILE A 43 1.94 7.80 -16.78
N SER A 44 1.13 8.72 -17.31
CA SER A 44 1.30 10.16 -17.15
C SER A 44 0.80 10.65 -15.79
N LEU A 45 -0.15 9.95 -15.17
CA LEU A 45 -0.66 10.28 -13.85
C LEU A 45 0.30 9.78 -12.77
N SER A 46 1.27 10.62 -12.41
CA SER A 46 2.21 10.36 -11.32
C SER A 46 1.55 10.53 -9.95
N GLN A 47 2.17 9.96 -8.92
CA GLN A 47 1.66 10.02 -7.55
C GLN A 47 1.60 11.47 -7.05
N ILE A 48 2.59 12.32 -7.38
CA ILE A 48 2.59 13.72 -6.98
C ILE A 48 1.48 14.53 -7.67
N GLU A 49 1.21 14.25 -8.95
CA GLU A 49 0.19 14.96 -9.71
C GLU A 49 -1.21 14.66 -9.15
N PHE A 50 -1.44 13.40 -8.79
CA PHE A 50 -2.66 12.99 -8.12
C PHE A 50 -2.81 13.63 -6.74
N ILE A 51 -1.73 13.69 -5.95
CA ILE A 51 -1.76 14.34 -4.63
C ILE A 51 -2.06 15.83 -4.77
N ARG A 52 -1.42 16.51 -5.71
CA ARG A 52 -1.62 17.94 -5.97
C ARG A 52 -3.08 18.26 -6.35
N HIS A 53 -3.69 17.44 -7.19
CA HIS A 53 -5.05 17.70 -7.70
C HIS A 53 -6.18 17.20 -6.80
N PHE A 54 -6.02 16.04 -6.16
CA PHE A 54 -7.13 15.37 -5.44
C PHE A 54 -6.90 15.26 -3.94
N PHE A 55 -5.64 15.18 -3.50
CA PHE A 55 -5.27 15.02 -2.08
C PHE A 55 -4.43 16.19 -1.58
N ILE A 56 -4.86 17.42 -1.91
CA ILE A 56 -4.11 18.64 -1.60
C ILE A 56 -3.79 18.80 -0.10
N ILE A 57 -4.67 18.25 0.76
CA ILE A 57 -4.52 18.21 2.22
C ILE A 57 -3.24 17.45 2.64
N PHE A 58 -2.73 16.55 1.79
CA PHE A 58 -1.50 15.80 2.03
C PHE A 58 -0.24 16.50 1.54
N LEU A 59 -0.33 17.63 0.81
CA LEU A 59 0.86 18.37 0.36
C LEU A 59 1.79 18.81 1.50
N PRO A 60 1.31 19.33 2.65
CA PRO A 60 2.18 19.67 3.77
C PRO A 60 2.99 18.48 4.30
N ILE A 61 2.43 17.27 4.20
CA ILE A 61 3.10 16.03 4.60
C ILE A 61 4.18 15.67 3.58
N VAL A 62 3.90 15.85 2.29
CA VAL A 62 4.88 15.67 1.21
C VAL A 62 6.04 16.65 1.37
N ASP A 63 5.77 17.93 1.57
CA ASP A 63 6.81 18.95 1.78
C ASP A 63 7.65 18.67 3.04
N TRP A 64 7.00 18.22 4.11
CA TRP A 64 7.70 17.77 5.31
C TRP A 64 8.60 16.55 5.04
N LEU A 65 8.15 15.58 4.23
CA LEU A 65 8.98 14.47 3.77
C LEU A 65 10.22 14.97 3.01
N TYR A 66 10.06 15.91 2.09
CA TYR A 66 11.17 16.52 1.33
C TYR A 66 12.17 17.29 2.22
N SER A 67 11.77 17.74 3.41
CA SER A 67 12.64 18.51 4.31
C SER A 67 13.75 17.68 4.98
N TRP A 68 13.54 16.37 5.16
CA TRP A 68 14.45 15.51 5.92
C TRP A 68 14.79 14.22 5.17
N LEU A 69 13.89 13.71 4.32
CA LEU A 69 14.15 12.51 3.55
C LEU A 69 14.97 12.82 2.30
N TRP A 70 15.71 11.83 1.81
CA TRP A 70 16.58 11.98 0.65
C TRP A 70 15.80 12.34 -0.62
N ASN A 71 15.97 13.59 -1.09
CA ASN A 71 15.22 14.16 -2.24
C ASN A 71 15.18 13.25 -3.49
N PRO A 72 16.31 12.69 -3.99
CA PRO A 72 16.28 11.85 -5.19
C PRO A 72 15.44 10.57 -5.02
N PHE A 73 15.38 10.03 -3.81
CA PHE A 73 14.55 8.87 -3.51
C PHE A 73 13.06 9.24 -3.52
N LEU A 74 12.71 10.41 -2.97
CA LEU A 74 11.35 10.92 -3.01
C LEU A 74 10.89 11.22 -4.44
N ASP A 75 11.73 11.89 -5.23
CA ASP A 75 11.43 12.17 -6.64
C ASP A 75 11.21 10.88 -7.42
N PHE A 76 12.01 9.85 -7.16
CA PHE A 76 11.79 8.52 -7.75
C PHE A 76 10.41 7.96 -7.36
N ILE A 77 10.07 7.91 -6.06
CA ILE A 77 8.80 7.35 -5.58
C ILE A 77 7.59 8.12 -6.09
N PHE A 78 7.68 9.46 -6.10
CA PHE A 78 6.56 10.33 -6.47
C PHE A 78 6.38 10.46 -7.99
N SER A 79 7.45 10.25 -8.77
CA SER A 79 7.41 10.17 -10.23
C SER A 79 6.77 8.88 -10.75
N LEU A 80 6.73 7.82 -9.93
CA LEU A 80 6.11 6.56 -10.33
C LEU A 80 4.63 6.75 -10.71
N PRO A 81 4.15 6.09 -11.79
CA PRO A 81 2.75 6.11 -12.14
C PRO A 81 1.89 5.55 -11.02
N LEU A 82 0.85 6.30 -10.64
CA LEU A 82 0.00 5.97 -9.49
C LEU A 82 -0.61 4.56 -9.63
N ILE A 83 -1.13 4.25 -10.81
CA ILE A 83 -1.79 2.96 -11.07
C ILE A 83 -0.79 1.81 -10.90
N ILE A 84 0.44 1.96 -11.38
CA ILE A 84 1.49 0.92 -11.27
C ILE A 84 1.92 0.76 -9.82
N ALA A 85 2.21 1.86 -9.12
CA ALA A 85 2.67 1.83 -7.74
C ALA A 85 1.62 1.22 -6.79
N GLN A 86 0.35 1.60 -6.95
CA GLN A 86 -0.74 1.06 -6.13
C GLN A 86 -1.02 -0.40 -6.44
N THR A 87 -0.99 -0.81 -7.72
CA THR A 87 -1.17 -2.22 -8.09
C THR A 87 -0.05 -3.09 -7.55
N PHE A 88 1.21 -2.64 -7.67
CA PHE A 88 2.36 -3.33 -7.09
C PHE A 88 2.22 -3.47 -5.57
N LYS A 89 1.86 -2.38 -4.89
CA LYS A 89 1.63 -2.38 -3.43
C LYS A 89 0.51 -3.34 -3.04
N ALA A 90 -0.59 -3.37 -3.77
CA ALA A 90 -1.73 -4.26 -3.52
C ALA A 90 -1.33 -5.73 -3.69
N ILE A 91 -0.59 -6.06 -4.75
CA ILE A 91 -0.09 -7.42 -5.00
C ILE A 91 0.83 -7.86 -3.86
N VAL A 92 1.83 -7.05 -3.51
CA VAL A 92 2.78 -7.35 -2.44
C VAL A 92 2.07 -7.47 -1.09
N SER A 93 1.16 -6.55 -0.77
CA SER A 93 0.37 -6.55 0.46
C SER A 93 -0.48 -7.81 0.60
N THR A 94 -1.21 -8.15 -0.46
CA THR A 94 -2.10 -9.32 -0.49
C THR A 94 -1.29 -10.62 -0.38
N TRP A 95 -0.20 -10.72 -1.14
CA TRP A 95 0.70 -11.87 -1.10
C TRP A 95 1.34 -12.05 0.29
N LEU A 96 1.84 -10.97 0.90
CA LEU A 96 2.38 -10.99 2.26
C LEU A 96 1.31 -11.38 3.30
N GLY A 97 0.09 -10.84 3.19
CA GLY A 97 -1.03 -11.17 4.07
C GLY A 97 -1.35 -12.67 4.03
N PHE A 98 -1.48 -13.24 2.84
CA PHE A 98 -1.71 -14.69 2.67
C PHE A 98 -0.52 -15.53 3.15
N TRP A 99 0.72 -15.07 2.90
CA TRP A 99 1.92 -15.78 3.34
C TRP A 99 2.02 -15.86 4.87
N ILE A 100 1.75 -14.74 5.56
CA ILE A 100 1.71 -14.68 7.03
C ILE A 100 0.61 -15.60 7.58
N LEU A 101 -0.61 -15.54 7.03
CA LEU A 101 -1.71 -16.40 7.45
C LEU A 101 -1.36 -17.89 7.30
N ARG A 102 -0.78 -18.26 6.15
CA ARG A 102 -0.36 -19.64 5.87
C ARG A 102 0.71 -20.12 6.86
N LYS A 103 1.65 -19.23 7.23
CA LYS A 103 2.70 -19.56 8.20
C LYS A 103 2.14 -19.78 9.60
N ILE A 104 1.26 -18.89 10.07
CA ILE A 104 0.59 -19.02 11.37
C ILE A 104 -0.24 -20.32 11.44
N ASN A 105 -0.96 -20.66 10.37
CA ASN A 105 -1.81 -21.85 10.34
C ASN A 105 -1.00 -23.14 10.39
N ARG A 106 0.14 -23.21 9.67
CA ARG A 106 1.06 -24.36 9.74
C ARG A 106 1.64 -24.58 11.13
N THR A 107 2.08 -23.51 11.81
CA THR A 107 2.60 -23.62 13.19
C THR A 107 1.52 -24.03 14.18
N SER A 108 0.25 -23.71 13.91
CA SER A 108 -0.87 -24.12 14.79
C SER A 108 -1.20 -25.61 14.62
N ALA A 109 -1.09 -26.15 13.40
CA ALA A 109 -1.28 -27.57 13.13
C ALA A 109 -0.19 -28.44 13.79
N ASP A 110 1.08 -28.01 13.71
CA ASP A 110 2.23 -28.73 14.29
C ASP A 110 2.12 -28.87 15.82
N ASN A 111 1.64 -27.81 16.49
CA ASN A 111 1.39 -27.78 17.94
C ASN A 111 0.20 -28.64 18.41
N GLN A 112 -0.65 -29.14 17.49
CA GLN A 112 -1.74 -30.06 17.84
C GLN A 112 -1.39 -31.53 17.61
N THR A 113 -0.32 -31.80 16.84
CA THR A 113 0.25 -33.12 16.61
C THR A 113 1.34 -33.52 17.61
N GLN A 114 1.80 -32.58 18.45
CA GLN A 114 2.62 -32.83 19.63
C GLN A 114 1.76 -32.86 20.89
#